data_AF-B9DHR6-F1
#
_entry.id   AF-B9DHR6-F1
#
_cell.length_a   1.000
_cell.length_b   1.000
_cell.length_c   1.000
_cell.angle_alpha   90.00
_cell.angle_beta   90.00
_cell.angle_gamma   90.00
#
_symmetry.space_group_name_H-M   'P 1'
#
loop_
_entity.id
_entity.type
_entity.pdbx_description
1 polymer ?
#
loop_
_entity_poly.entity_id
_entity_poly.type
_entity_poly.pdbx_seq_one_letter_code
_entity_poly.pdbx_strand_id
1 'polypeptide(L)'
;YGDTQRHRLGPNYLQLPVNAPKCAHHNNHHEGFMNFMHRDEEINYYPSKFDPVRCAEKVPTPTNSYTGIRTKCVIKKENNFKQAGDRYRSWAPDRQDRFVKRWVEILSEPRLTHEIRGIWISYWSQADRSLGQKLASRLNVRPSI
;
A
#
# COMPACT_ATOMS: atom_id res chain seq x y z
N TYR A 1 2.88 -0.31 -9.24
CA TYR A 1 4.19 -0.98 -9.11
C TYR A 1 4.91 -1.12 -10.44
N GLY A 2 4.36 -1.87 -11.41
CA GLY A 2 5.07 -2.11 -12.68
C GLY A 2 5.43 -0.85 -13.47
N ASP A 3 4.61 0.20 -13.41
CA ASP A 3 4.89 1.51 -14.03
C ASP A 3 6.20 2.13 -13.52
N THR A 4 6.28 2.46 -12.23
CA THR A 4 7.49 3.04 -11.62
C THR A 4 8.72 2.12 -11.71
N GLN A 5 8.55 0.79 -11.73
CA GLN A 5 9.66 -0.15 -11.92
C GLN A 5 10.27 -0.02 -13.32
N ARG A 6 9.46 0.16 -14.37
CA ARG A 6 9.96 0.41 -15.73
C ARG A 6 10.74 1.72 -15.82
N HIS A 7 10.28 2.76 -15.14
CA HIS A 7 11.02 4.03 -15.09
C HIS A 7 12.35 3.88 -14.35
N ARG A 8 12.34 3.28 -13.15
CA ARG A 8 13.50 3.21 -12.27
C ARG A 8 14.57 2.20 -12.70
N LEU A 9 14.15 1.05 -13.24
CA LEU A 9 15.04 -0.08 -13.56
C LEU A 9 15.12 -0.37 -15.06
N GLY A 10 14.31 0.31 -15.87
CA GLY A 10 14.23 0.10 -17.31
C GLY A 10 13.13 -0.88 -17.73
N PRO A 11 12.81 -0.94 -19.03
CA PRO A 11 11.74 -1.78 -19.57
C PRO A 11 11.98 -3.27 -19.32
N ASN A 12 13.25 -3.69 -19.29
CA ASN A 12 13.67 -5.08 -19.12
C ASN A 12 13.98 -5.46 -17.66
N TYR A 13 13.47 -4.72 -16.67
CA TYR A 13 13.76 -4.97 -15.25
C TYR A 13 13.43 -6.39 -14.76
N LEU A 14 12.48 -7.09 -15.42
CA LEU A 14 12.13 -8.47 -15.11
C LEU A 14 13.19 -9.48 -15.57
N GLN A 15 14.13 -9.09 -16.44
CA GLN A 15 15.25 -9.94 -16.87
C GLN A 15 16.39 -9.97 -15.83
N LEU A 16 16.41 -9.03 -14.86
CA LEU A 16 17.43 -9.01 -13.81
C LEU A 16 17.37 -10.33 -13.01
N PRO A 17 18.51 -10.97 -12.67
CA PRO A 17 18.52 -12.30 -12.04
C PRO A 17 17.66 -12.41 -10.77
N VAL A 18 17.56 -11.33 -9.99
CA VAL A 18 16.74 -11.28 -8.77
C VAL A 18 15.23 -11.18 -9.05
N ASN A 19 14.83 -10.63 -10.21
CA ASN A 19 13.44 -10.45 -10.62
C ASN A 19 12.96 -11.56 -11.57
N ALA A 20 13.89 -12.31 -12.16
CA ALA A 20 13.59 -13.37 -13.10
C ALA A 20 12.81 -14.51 -12.40
N PRO A 21 11.76 -15.04 -13.04
CA PRO A 21 11.05 -16.19 -12.51
C PRO A 21 11.97 -17.42 -12.50
N LYS A 22 11.77 -18.31 -11.52
CA LYS A 22 12.51 -19.58 -11.42
C LYS A 22 11.95 -20.68 -12.32
N CYS A 23 10.74 -20.50 -12.85
CA CYS A 23 10.13 -21.42 -13.80
C CYS A 23 10.46 -21.02 -15.23
N ALA A 24 10.23 -21.95 -16.16
CA ALA A 24 10.22 -21.62 -17.58
C ALA A 24 9.26 -20.45 -17.82
N HIS A 25 9.76 -19.40 -18.48
CA HIS A 25 8.98 -18.22 -18.80
C HIS A 25 9.15 -17.92 -20.28
N HIS A 26 8.03 -17.68 -20.96
CA HIS A 26 8.00 -17.28 -22.35
C HIS A 26 7.03 -16.12 -22.50
N ASN A 27 7.47 -15.03 -23.11
CA ASN A 27 6.64 -13.88 -23.43
C ASN A 27 7.06 -13.30 -24.79
N ASN A 28 6.16 -12.50 -25.36
CA ASN A 28 6.37 -11.85 -26.66
C ASN A 28 6.78 -10.37 -26.47
N HIS A 29 7.43 -10.02 -25.36
CA HIS A 29 8.06 -8.72 -25.22
C HIS A 29 9.49 -8.80 -25.79
N HIS A 30 9.76 -7.95 -26.77
CA HIS A 30 11.05 -7.83 -27.45
C HIS A 30 11.66 -6.45 -27.22
N GLU A 31 12.96 -6.32 -27.50
CA GLU A 31 13.69 -5.05 -27.46
C GLU A 31 13.70 -4.36 -26.08
N GLY A 32 13.80 -3.03 -26.08
CA GLY A 32 13.93 -2.21 -24.88
C GLY A 32 15.38 -1.98 -24.48
N PHE A 33 15.61 -0.87 -23.79
CA PHE A 33 16.95 -0.53 -23.28
C PHE A 33 17.52 -1.67 -22.42
N MET A 34 18.80 -1.98 -22.64
CA MET A 34 19.54 -3.05 -21.96
C MET A 34 18.83 -4.41 -22.05
N ASN A 35 18.31 -4.75 -23.24
CA ASN A 35 17.90 -6.12 -23.50
C ASN A 35 19.15 -7.00 -23.65
N PHE A 36 19.32 -7.96 -22.74
CA PHE A 36 20.44 -8.91 -22.78
C PHE A 36 19.96 -10.36 -22.95
N MET A 37 18.67 -10.54 -23.28
CA MET A 37 18.14 -11.84 -23.67
C MET A 37 18.55 -12.14 -25.10
N HIS A 38 19.25 -13.25 -25.30
CA HIS A 38 19.48 -13.78 -26.64
C HIS A 38 18.20 -14.47 -27.13
N ARG A 39 17.70 -14.04 -28.29
CA ARG A 39 16.54 -14.64 -28.98
C ARG A 39 16.91 -14.84 -30.44
N ASP A 40 16.81 -16.07 -30.92
CA ASP A 40 16.99 -16.43 -32.33
C ASP A 40 15.64 -16.55 -33.07
N GLU A 41 14.55 -16.19 -32.40
CA GLU A 41 13.18 -16.27 -32.90
C GLU A 41 12.90 -15.11 -33.89
N GLU A 42 12.52 -15.43 -35.13
CA GLU A 42 12.13 -14.41 -36.13
C GLU A 42 10.70 -13.88 -35.91
N ILE A 43 9.87 -14.63 -35.18
CA ILE A 43 8.44 -14.33 -35.00
C ILE A 43 8.23 -13.67 -33.63
N ASN A 44 7.76 -12.42 -33.65
CA ASN A 44 7.53 -11.62 -32.44
C ASN A 44 6.04 -11.26 -32.22
N TYR A 45 5.12 -11.97 -32.89
CA TYR A 45 3.68 -11.72 -32.85
C TYR A 45 2.90 -13.00 -32.54
N TYR A 46 1.70 -12.84 -31.98
CA TYR A 46 0.78 -13.94 -31.69
C TYR A 46 -0.66 -13.55 -32.02
N PRO A 47 -1.46 -14.44 -32.63
CA PRO A 47 -1.14 -15.82 -33.02
C PRO A 47 -0.30 -15.91 -34.32
N SER A 48 0.48 -16.97 -34.45
CA SER A 48 1.27 -17.29 -35.65
C SER A 48 1.14 -18.78 -36.00
N LYS A 49 1.24 -19.12 -37.29
CA LYS A 49 1.29 -20.53 -37.76
C LYS A 49 2.70 -21.13 -37.71
N PHE A 50 3.71 -20.27 -37.60
CA PHE A 50 5.12 -20.65 -37.68
C PHE A 50 5.79 -20.68 -36.30
N ASP A 51 5.08 -20.27 -35.24
CA ASP A 51 5.54 -20.32 -33.85
C ASP A 51 4.59 -21.23 -33.04
N PRO A 52 5.10 -22.29 -32.37
CA PRO A 52 4.29 -23.22 -31.58
C PRO A 52 3.80 -22.64 -30.24
N VAL A 53 4.14 -21.40 -29.89
CA VAL A 53 3.64 -20.72 -28.68
C VAL A 53 2.12 -20.77 -28.59
N ARG A 54 1.63 -21.00 -27.37
CA ARG A 54 0.21 -20.96 -27.03
C ARG A 54 -0.03 -20.13 -25.79
N CYS A 55 -1.23 -19.57 -25.66
CA CYS A 55 -1.67 -18.98 -24.41
C CYS A 55 -1.57 -20.02 -23.27
N ALA A 56 -1.12 -19.57 -22.09
CA ALA A 56 -1.15 -20.39 -20.89
C ALA A 56 -2.57 -20.90 -20.61
N GLU A 57 -2.68 -22.08 -20.01
CA GLU A 57 -3.96 -22.66 -19.61
C GLU A 57 -4.70 -21.70 -18.68
N LYS A 58 -5.98 -21.46 -18.97
CA LYS A 58 -6.79 -20.56 -18.15
C LYS A 58 -7.07 -21.23 -16.81
N VAL A 59 -6.51 -20.68 -15.74
CA VAL A 59 -6.99 -20.97 -14.39
C VAL A 59 -8.35 -20.27 -14.19
N PRO A 60 -9.32 -20.89 -13.48
CA PRO A 60 -10.61 -20.26 -13.25
C PRO A 60 -10.46 -18.92 -12.52
N THR A 61 -10.68 -17.82 -13.24
CA THR A 61 -10.84 -16.51 -12.62
C THR A 61 -12.27 -16.39 -12.10
N PRO A 62 -12.49 -16.08 -10.81
CA PRO A 62 -13.84 -15.96 -10.27
C PRO A 62 -14.61 -14.89 -11.03
N THR A 63 -15.80 -15.25 -11.53
CA THR A 63 -16.72 -14.29 -12.14
C THR A 63 -17.45 -13.56 -11.03
N ASN A 64 -17.30 -12.25 -10.98
CA ASN A 64 -17.96 -11.40 -10.00
C ASN A 64 -19.14 -10.68 -10.66
N SER A 65 -20.30 -10.66 -9.98
CA SER A 65 -21.41 -9.78 -10.32
C SER A 65 -21.20 -8.40 -9.69
N TYR A 66 -21.36 -7.33 -10.46
CA TYR A 66 -21.21 -5.97 -9.98
C TYR A 66 -22.53 -5.21 -10.04
N THR A 67 -22.77 -4.37 -9.04
CA THR A 67 -23.93 -3.47 -8.99
C THR A 67 -23.46 -2.06 -8.64
N GLY A 68 -24.02 -1.03 -9.29
CA GLY A 68 -23.78 0.37 -8.94
C GLY A 68 -23.38 1.25 -10.12
N ILE A 69 -23.01 2.49 -9.82
CA ILE A 69 -22.60 3.51 -10.79
C ILE A 69 -21.11 3.78 -10.60
N ARG A 70 -20.35 3.86 -11.70
CA ARG A 70 -18.93 4.24 -11.65
C ARG A 70 -18.80 5.72 -11.30
N THR A 71 -18.50 6.01 -10.04
CA THR A 71 -18.31 7.38 -9.53
C THR A 71 -17.09 7.48 -8.62
N LYS A 72 -16.60 8.71 -8.39
CA LYS A 72 -15.57 9.02 -7.39
C LYS A 72 -16.28 9.39 -6.09
N CYS A 73 -16.26 8.51 -5.09
CA CYS A 73 -16.87 8.77 -3.79
C CYS A 73 -16.08 8.09 -2.66
N VAL A 74 -16.25 8.59 -1.43
CA VAL A 74 -15.78 7.91 -0.22
C VAL A 74 -16.65 6.68 0.06
N ILE A 75 -16.07 5.64 0.65
CA ILE A 75 -16.81 4.43 1.02
C ILE A 75 -17.80 4.73 2.16
N LYS A 76 -18.99 4.13 2.13
CA LYS A 76 -20.04 4.41 3.14
C LYS A 76 -19.67 3.98 4.57
N LYS A 77 -18.90 2.89 4.71
CA LYS A 77 -18.54 2.30 6.01
C LYS A 77 -17.06 2.55 6.30
N GLU A 78 -16.71 3.79 6.61
CA GLU A 78 -15.32 4.17 6.89
C GLU A 78 -14.79 3.53 8.18
N ASN A 79 -15.54 3.65 9.29
CA ASN A 79 -15.18 3.09 10.60
C ASN A 79 -13.71 3.36 11.00
N ASN A 80 -13.28 4.62 10.87
CA ASN A 80 -11.87 5.02 10.98
C ASN A 80 -11.23 4.75 12.35
N PHE A 81 -12.01 4.63 13.43
CA PHE A 81 -11.49 4.68 14.80
C PHE A 81 -11.62 3.38 15.62
N LYS A 82 -12.63 2.54 15.33
CA LYS A 82 -12.94 1.36 16.17
C LYS A 82 -11.75 0.40 16.26
N GLN A 83 -11.20 -0.01 15.12
CA GLN A 83 -10.11 -0.99 15.09
C GLN A 83 -8.81 -0.43 15.72
N ALA A 84 -8.56 0.87 15.55
CA ALA A 84 -7.42 1.53 16.19
C ALA A 84 -7.55 1.54 17.71
N GLY A 85 -8.75 1.82 18.23
CA GLY A 85 -9.07 1.73 19.65
C GLY A 85 -8.92 0.32 20.21
N ASP A 86 -9.51 -0.67 19.55
CA ASP A 86 -9.38 -2.09 19.90
C ASP A 86 -7.89 -2.50 19.96
N ARG A 87 -7.09 -2.05 18.99
CA ARG A 87 -5.65 -2.32 18.94
C ARG A 87 -4.91 -1.69 20.12
N TYR A 88 -5.19 -0.44 20.47
CA TYR A 88 -4.56 0.21 21.62
C TYR A 88 -4.89 -0.51 22.93
N ARG A 89 -6.17 -0.85 23.13
CA ARG A 89 -6.64 -1.59 24.31
C ARG A 89 -6.06 -3.00 24.42
N SER A 90 -5.71 -3.63 23.29
CA SER A 90 -5.07 -4.96 23.29
C SER A 90 -3.62 -4.97 23.78
N TRP A 91 -2.97 -3.81 23.93
CA TRP A 91 -1.58 -3.74 24.34
C TRP A 91 -1.41 -3.81 25.85
N ALA A 92 -0.31 -4.42 26.28
CA ALA A 92 0.15 -4.31 27.66
C ALA A 92 0.44 -2.83 28.03
N PRO A 93 0.29 -2.45 29.31
CA PRO A 93 0.42 -1.05 29.74
C PRO A 93 1.77 -0.40 29.38
N ASP A 94 2.87 -1.14 29.51
CA ASP A 94 4.22 -0.67 29.16
C ASP A 94 4.33 -0.27 27.67
N ARG A 95 3.68 -1.02 26.79
CA ARG A 95 3.63 -0.72 25.36
C ARG A 95 2.75 0.49 25.08
N GLN A 96 1.62 0.62 25.77
CA GLN A 96 0.77 1.81 25.65
C GLN A 96 1.55 3.07 26.04
N ASP A 97 2.34 3.02 27.10
CA ASP A 97 3.14 4.16 27.55
C ASP A 97 4.26 4.53 26.58
N ARG A 98 4.97 3.54 26.01
CA ARG A 98 5.94 3.78 24.94
C ARG A 98 5.29 4.43 23.71
N PHE A 99 4.09 3.99 23.35
CA PHE A 99 3.34 4.57 22.24
C PHE A 99 2.94 6.02 22.50
N VAL A 100 2.39 6.32 23.69
CA VAL A 100 2.04 7.68 24.11
C VAL A 100 3.29 8.56 24.09
N LYS A 101 4.42 8.09 24.65
CA LYS A 101 5.68 8.84 24.67
C LYS A 101 6.12 9.23 23.25
N ARG A 102 6.15 8.28 22.32
CA ARG A 102 6.53 8.51 20.93
C ARG A 102 5.64 9.56 20.25
N TRP A 103 4.33 9.52 20.49
CA TRP A 103 3.42 10.49 19.87
C TRP A 103 3.52 11.88 20.49
N VAL A 104 3.78 11.98 21.80
CA VAL A 104 4.07 13.27 22.42
C VAL A 104 5.33 13.89 21.81
N GLU A 105 6.39 13.11 21.61
CA GLU A 105 7.62 13.58 20.96
C GLU A 105 7.34 14.11 19.54
N ILE A 106 6.61 13.33 18.72
CA ILE A 106 6.23 13.74 17.35
C ILE A 106 5.37 15.01 17.37
N LEU A 107 4.33 15.05 18.21
CA LEU A 107 3.40 16.17 18.25
C LEU A 107 4.02 17.43 18.87
N SER A 108 5.11 17.31 19.61
CA SER A 108 5.88 18.44 20.16
C SER A 108 6.76 19.13 19.13
N GLU A 109 6.91 18.60 17.92
CA GLU A 109 7.71 19.23 16.87
C GLU A 109 7.27 20.69 16.64
N PRO A 110 8.20 21.68 16.61
CA PRO A 110 7.86 23.10 16.52
C PRO A 110 7.09 23.48 15.25
N ARG A 111 7.29 22.72 14.16
CA ARG A 111 6.62 22.95 12.88
C ARG A 111 5.14 22.54 12.87
N LEU A 112 4.68 21.80 13.88
CA LEU A 112 3.29 21.40 13.99
C LEU A 112 2.46 22.52 14.62
N THR A 113 1.43 22.95 13.87
CA THR A 113 0.50 23.96 14.35
C THR A 113 -0.38 23.40 15.47
N HIS A 114 -0.89 24.29 16.34
CA HIS A 114 -1.84 23.92 17.38
C HIS A 114 -3.12 23.27 16.81
N GLU A 115 -3.55 23.71 15.63
CA GLU A 115 -4.69 23.14 14.92
C GLU A 115 -4.46 21.67 14.57
N ILE A 116 -3.32 21.33 13.95
CA ILE A 116 -2.99 19.94 13.59
C ILE A 116 -2.90 19.08 14.85
N ARG A 117 -2.29 19.57 15.93
CA ARG A 117 -2.25 18.86 17.22
C ARG A 117 -3.66 18.57 17.75
N GLY A 118 -4.56 19.55 17.66
CA GLY A 118 -5.96 19.40 18.07
C GLY A 118 -6.70 18.33 17.26
N ILE A 119 -6.53 18.31 15.94
CA ILE A 119 -7.12 17.29 15.05
C ILE A 119 -6.64 15.89 15.43
N TRP A 120 -5.33 15.70 15.61
CA TRP A 120 -4.78 14.39 15.99
C TRP A 120 -5.26 13.93 17.36
N ILE A 121 -5.32 14.84 18.35
CA ILE A 121 -5.86 14.52 19.68
C ILE A 121 -7.34 14.13 19.60
N SER A 122 -8.13 14.79 18.75
CA SER A 122 -9.52 14.42 18.50
C SER A 122 -9.64 13.00 17.92
N TYR A 123 -8.86 12.67 16.89
CA TYR A 123 -8.85 11.33 16.29
C TYR A 123 -8.45 10.24 17.29
N TRP A 124 -7.43 10.48 18.10
CA TRP A 124 -7.02 9.54 19.14
C TRP A 124 -8.06 9.39 20.24
N SER A 125 -8.79 10.47 20.58
CA SER A 125 -9.89 10.43 21.55
C SER A 125 -11.09 9.64 21.02
N GLN A 126 -11.38 9.72 19.71
CA GLN A 126 -12.40 8.92 19.05
C GLN A 126 -12.02 7.43 18.97
N ALA A 127 -10.73 7.12 18.85
CA ALA A 127 -10.23 5.75 18.91
C ALA A 127 -10.28 5.18 20.33
N ASP A 128 -9.73 5.90 21.30
CA ASP A 128 -9.79 5.54 22.72
C ASP A 128 -9.70 6.79 23.61
N ARG A 129 -10.67 6.95 24.52
CA ARG A 129 -10.75 8.13 25.38
C ARG A 129 -9.53 8.29 26.30
N SER A 130 -8.99 7.18 26.82
CA SER A 130 -7.83 7.21 27.72
C SER A 130 -6.56 7.61 26.97
N LEU A 131 -6.41 7.17 25.73
CA LEU A 131 -5.30 7.55 24.86
C LEU A 131 -5.32 9.05 24.55
N GLY A 132 -6.47 9.57 24.11
CA GLY A 132 -6.64 10.98 23.81
C GLY A 132 -6.32 11.87 25.01
N GLN A 133 -6.80 11.49 26.21
CA GLN A 133 -6.50 12.19 27.46
C GLN A 133 -5.01 12.17 27.81
N LYS A 134 -4.35 11.00 27.76
CA LYS A 134 -2.91 10.88 28.04
C LYS A 134 -2.06 11.75 27.11
N LEU A 135 -2.44 11.87 25.84
CA LEU A 135 -1.76 12.72 24.87
C LEU A 135 -2.01 14.21 25.14
N ALA A 136 -3.26 14.60 25.34
CA ALA A 136 -3.66 15.98 25.61
C ALA A 136 -2.97 16.56 26.86
N SER A 137 -2.96 15.79 27.95
CA SER A 137 -2.32 16.18 29.21
C SER A 137 -0.81 16.40 29.07
N ARG A 138 -0.11 15.58 28.27
CA ARG A 138 1.34 15.71 28.09
C ARG A 138 1.74 16.83 27.14
N LEU A 139 0.83 17.27 26.27
CA LEU A 139 1.06 18.34 25.30
C LEU A 139 0.52 19.71 25.75
N ASN A 140 -0.09 19.80 26.94
CA ASN A 140 -0.78 21.00 27.45
C ASN A 140 -1.86 21.54 26.49
N VAL A 141 -2.46 20.66 25.67
CA VAL A 141 -3.56 21.02 24.76
C VAL A 141 -4.87 20.69 25.45
N ARG A 142 -5.80 21.65 25.54
CA ARG A 142 -7.14 21.38 26.06
C ARG A 142 -7.86 20.42 25.09
N PRO A 143 -8.39 19.27 25.54
CA PRO A 143 -9.18 18.42 24.67
C PRO A 143 -10.48 19.15 24.33
N SER A 144 -10.64 19.51 23.06
CA SER A 144 -11.93 19.91 22.50
C SER A 144 -12.80 18.66 22.43
N ILE A 145 -13.68 18.51 23.42
CA ILE A 145 -14.69 17.45 23.46
C ILE A 145 -15.76 17.77 22.43
#